data_AF-A0A5N6VRI6-F1
#
_entry.id   AF-A0A5N6VRI6-F1
#
_cell.length_a   1.000
_cell.length_b   1.000
_cell.length_c   1.000
_cell.angle_alpha   90.00
_cell.angle_beta   90.00
_cell.angle_gamma   90.00
#
_symmetry.space_group_name_H-M   'P 1'
#
loop_
_entity.id
_entity.type
_entity.pdbx_description
1 polymer ?
#
loop_
_entity_poly.entity_id
_entity_poly.type
_entity_poly.pdbx_seq_one_letter_code
_entity_poly.pdbx_strand_id
1 'polypeptide(L)'
;MIIYQSRRFHRKKGWNNYFGMPILCDLGEARIGDVHTGVIQPDLYRAPEVVLGVEWTSKVDIWNVGAFGMPHGAASATHHPF
;
A
#
# COMPACT_ATOMS: atom_id res chain seq x y z
N MET A 1 -18.14 0.49 -10.22
CA MET A 1 -16.96 0.31 -11.10
C MET A 1 -15.98 -0.61 -10.39
N ILE A 2 -15.74 -1.82 -10.91
CA ILE A 2 -14.70 -2.69 -10.38
C ILE A 2 -13.38 -2.15 -10.92
N ILE A 3 -12.54 -1.58 -10.05
CA ILE A 3 -11.22 -1.05 -10.45
C ILE A 3 -10.16 -2.18 -10.43
N TYR A 4 -10.37 -3.26 -9.66
CA TYR A 4 -9.42 -4.38 -9.57
C TYR A 4 -10.12 -5.73 -9.36
N GLN A 5 -9.63 -6.76 -10.05
CA GLN A 5 -10.03 -8.16 -9.90
C GLN A 5 -8.90 -8.94 -9.22
N SER A 6 -9.22 -9.78 -8.24
CA SER A 6 -8.23 -10.64 -7.57
C SER A 6 -7.61 -11.61 -8.58
N ARG A 7 -6.28 -11.78 -8.52
CA ARG A 7 -5.56 -12.77 -9.34
C ARG A 7 -4.83 -13.76 -8.45
N ARG A 8 -4.72 -15.00 -8.91
CA ARG A 8 -4.00 -16.06 -8.19
C ARG A 8 -2.52 -15.66 -8.04
N PHE A 9 -2.02 -15.65 -6.81
CA PHE A 9 -0.63 -15.34 -6.52
C PHE A 9 0.23 -16.58 -6.84
N HIS A 10 0.93 -16.56 -7.98
CA HIS A 10 1.78 -17.66 -8.41
C HIS A 10 3.17 -17.52 -7.79
N ARG A 11 3.54 -18.47 -6.92
CA ARG A 11 4.88 -18.58 -6.34
C ARG A 11 5.92 -18.76 -7.46
N LYS A 12 6.88 -17.84 -7.57
CA LYS A 12 8.00 -17.99 -8.52
C LYS A 12 8.88 -19.18 -8.10
N LYS A 13 9.32 -19.98 -9.08
CA LYS A 13 10.28 -21.08 -8.90
C LYS A 13 11.61 -20.46 -8.44
N GLY A 14 11.92 -20.52 -7.15
CA GLY A 14 13.06 -19.83 -6.53
C GLY A 14 12.76 -19.12 -5.20
N TRP A 15 11.48 -18.96 -4.83
CA TRP A 15 11.11 -18.71 -3.44
C TRP A 15 11.46 -19.98 -2.65
N ASN A 16 12.68 -20.01 -2.13
CA ASN A 16 13.27 -21.15 -1.43
C ASN A 16 12.48 -21.47 -0.15
N ASN A 17 12.75 -22.63 0.46
CA ASN A 17 12.05 -23.13 1.65
C ASN A 17 12.13 -22.21 2.88
N TYR A 18 12.83 -21.08 2.81
CA TYR A 18 12.96 -20.08 3.86
C TYR A 18 11.89 -18.98 3.81
N PHE A 19 11.21 -18.78 2.66
CA PHE A 19 10.14 -17.79 2.53
C PHE A 19 8.78 -18.47 2.40
N GLY A 20 8.00 -18.41 3.49
CA GLY A 20 6.61 -18.88 3.55
C GLY A 20 5.62 -17.92 2.87
N MET A 21 4.33 -18.27 2.93
CA MET A 21 3.26 -17.39 2.46
C MET A 21 3.23 -16.11 3.30
N PRO A 22 3.11 -14.91 2.71
CA PRO A 22 2.90 -13.68 3.46
C PRO A 22 1.57 -13.77 4.20
N ILE A 23 1.61 -13.42 5.48
CA ILE A 23 0.45 -13.31 6.35
C ILE A 23 0.35 -11.84 6.74
N LEU A 24 -0.85 -11.27 6.64
CA LEU A 24 -1.09 -9.93 7.19
C LEU A 24 -1.02 -10.01 8.71
N CYS A 25 -0.18 -9.16 9.29
CA CYS A 25 0.05 -9.05 10.72
C CYS A 25 -0.14 -7.60 11.13
N ASP A 26 -0.24 -7.35 12.44
CA ASP A 26 -0.48 -6.02 13.03
C ASP A 26 -1.81 -5.37 12.62
N LEU A 27 -2.87 -5.75 13.33
CA LEU A 27 -4.23 -5.22 13.13
C LEU A 27 -4.58 -4.09 14.12
N GLY A 28 -3.58 -3.47 14.76
CA GLY A 28 -3.81 -2.43 15.77
C GLY A 28 -4.56 -1.21 15.23
N GLU A 29 -4.35 -0.90 13.94
CA GLU A 29 -5.02 0.19 13.26
C GLU A 29 -6.21 -0.26 12.39
N ALA A 30 -6.52 -1.55 12.29
CA ALA A 30 -7.59 -2.02 11.41
C ALA A 30 -8.96 -1.41 11.76
N ARG A 31 -9.71 -0.99 10.74
CA ARG A 31 -11.04 -0.36 10.90
C ARG A 31 -12.12 -1.19 10.18
N ILE A 32 -13.33 -1.15 10.72
CA ILE A 32 -14.51 -1.82 10.16
C ILE A 32 -15.43 -0.75 9.55
N GLY A 33 -15.78 -0.90 8.28
CA GLY A 33 -16.66 0.00 7.54
C GLY A 33 -16.07 0.35 6.17
N ASP A 34 -16.82 1.12 5.38
CA ASP A 34 -16.41 1.47 4.01
C ASP A 34 -15.61 2.77 3.94
N VAL A 35 -15.89 3.71 4.85
CA VAL A 35 -15.32 5.07 4.85
C VAL A 35 -14.80 5.42 6.24
N HIS A 36 -13.62 6.02 6.29
CA HIS A 36 -12.91 6.35 7.51
C HIS A 36 -12.22 7.72 7.40
N THR A 37 -11.82 8.26 8.55
CA THR A 37 -11.08 9.53 8.68
C THR A 37 -9.90 9.37 9.62
N GLY A 38 -8.99 10.35 9.61
CA GLY A 38 -7.80 10.35 10.46
C GLY A 38 -6.61 9.62 9.86
N VAL A 39 -5.56 9.47 10.65
CA VAL A 39 -4.27 8.90 10.24
C VAL A 39 -4.23 7.40 10.51
N ILE A 40 -3.85 6.63 9.48
CA ILE A 40 -3.79 5.16 9.52
C ILE A 40 -2.44 4.59 9.04
N GLN A 41 -1.63 5.44 8.39
CA GLN A 41 -0.38 5.06 7.74
C GLN A 41 0.82 5.80 8.36
N PRO A 42 2.00 5.15 8.42
CA PRO A 42 3.26 5.83 8.69
C PRO A 42 3.52 6.94 7.67
N ASP A 43 4.23 7.99 8.07
CA ASP A 43 4.39 9.21 7.27
C ASP A 43 4.87 8.96 5.83
N LEU A 44 5.86 8.09 5.63
CA LEU A 44 6.44 7.80 4.32
C LEU A 44 5.50 7.04 3.38
N TYR A 45 4.55 6.29 3.92
CA TYR A 45 3.64 5.42 3.16
C TYR A 45 2.22 5.97 3.11
N ARG A 46 2.00 7.19 3.60
CA ARG A 46 0.67 7.79 3.67
C ARG A 46 0.12 8.06 2.26
N ALA A 47 -1.09 7.56 2.01
CA ALA A 47 -1.80 7.83 0.77
C ALA A 47 -2.17 9.33 0.70
N PRO A 48 -2.27 9.91 -0.51
CA PRO A 48 -2.55 11.33 -0.67
C PRO A 48 -3.85 11.76 0.03
N GLU A 49 -4.91 10.96 -0.02
CA GLU A 49 -6.17 11.23 0.68
C GLU A 49 -6.00 11.32 2.22
N VAL A 50 -5.11 10.51 2.80
CA VAL A 50 -4.82 10.52 4.23
C VAL A 50 -3.93 11.71 4.59
N VAL A 51 -3.00 12.11 3.72
CA VAL A 51 -2.18 13.34 3.89
C VAL A 51 -3.07 14.59 3.86
N LEU A 52 -4.04 14.61 2.96
CA LEU A 52 -4.98 15.72 2.79
C LEU A 52 -6.06 15.77 3.89
N GLY A 53 -6.11 14.78 4.78
CA GLY A 53 -7.09 14.72 5.86
C GLY A 53 -8.54 14.54 5.37
N VAL A 54 -8.72 14.06 4.14
CA VAL A 54 -10.05 13.76 3.60
C VAL A 54 -10.46 12.34 3.96
N GLU A 55 -11.74 12.02 3.74
CA GLU A 55 -12.24 10.67 3.93
C GLU A 55 -11.52 9.67 3.02
N TRP A 56 -11.21 8.51 3.56
CA TRP A 56 -10.50 7.44 2.86
C TRP A 56 -11.24 6.11 2.98
N THR A 57 -10.88 5.18 2.10
CA THR A 57 -11.47 3.84 2.00
C THR A 57 -10.34 2.81 1.95
N SER A 58 -10.68 1.52 1.85
CA SER A 58 -9.70 0.41 1.73
C SER A 58 -8.69 0.53 0.58
N LYS A 59 -8.85 1.50 -0.35
CA LYS A 59 -7.85 1.78 -1.39
C LYS A 59 -6.50 2.25 -0.85
N VAL A 60 -6.45 2.80 0.37
CA VAL A 60 -5.19 3.21 1.02
C VAL A 60 -4.24 2.02 1.24
N ASP A 61 -4.78 0.80 1.41
CA ASP A 61 -3.97 -0.41 1.54
C ASP A 61 -3.27 -0.81 0.24
N ILE A 62 -3.88 -0.47 -0.90
CA ILE A 62 -3.26 -0.68 -2.22
C ILE A 62 -2.08 0.27 -2.40
N TRP A 63 -2.23 1.52 -1.96
CA TRP A 63 -1.13 2.49 -1.95
C TRP A 63 0.05 1.98 -1.13
N ASN A 64 -0.20 1.42 0.07
CA ASN A 64 0.85 0.83 0.91
C ASN A 64 1.67 -0.23 0.17
N VAL A 65 1.00 -1.16 -0.53
CA VAL A 65 1.68 -2.21 -1.29
C VAL A 65 2.50 -1.63 -2.45
N GLY A 66 1.96 -0.62 -3.13
CA GLY A 66 2.66 0.08 -4.20
C GLY A 66 3.92 0.81 -3.70
N ALA A 67 3.78 1.58 -2.62
CA ALA A 67 4.87 2.33 -2.01
C ALA A 67 5.96 1.41 -1.42
N PHE A 68 5.59 0.27 -0.84
CA PHE A 68 6.55 -0.75 -0.39
C PHE A 68 7.38 -1.34 -1.53
N GLY A 69 6.79 -1.53 -2.71
CA GLY A 69 7.47 -2.05 -3.89
C GLY A 69 8.36 -1.04 -4.62
N MET A 70 8.34 0.24 -4.22
CA MET A 70 9.15 1.27 -4.88
C MET A 70 10.64 1.10 -4.52
N PRO A 71 11.53 1.07 -5.51
CA PRO A 71 12.97 1.03 -5.24
C PRO A 71 13.41 2.31 -4.54
N HIS A 72 14.22 2.16 -3.49
CA HIS A 72 14.78 3.27 -2.71
C HIS A 72 15.67 4.11 -3.64
N GLY A 73 15.17 5.28 -4.07
CA GLY A 73 15.84 6.17 -5.02
C GLY A 73 14.97 6.64 -6.20
N ALA A 74 13.81 6.03 -6.44
CA ALA A 74 12.90 6.45 -7.52
C ALA A 74 12.14 7.75 -7.23
N ALA A 75 12.19 8.27 -6.01
CA ALA A 75 11.57 9.54 -5.63
C ALA A 75 12.36 10.78 -6.09
N SER A 76 13.55 10.61 -6.69
CA SER A 76 14.45 11.71 -7.09
C SER A 76 14.57 11.90 -8.61
N ALA A 77 13.47 11.72 -9.35
CA ALA A 77 13.33 12.20 -10.73
C ALA A 77 11.87 12.67 -10.86
N THR A 78 11.52 13.95 -11.03
CA THR A 78 12.11 15.00 -11.85
C THR A 78 11.77 16.38 -11.27
N HIS A 79 12.78 17.18 -10.93
CA HIS A 79 12.66 18.64 -10.87
C HIS A 79 13.66 19.20 -11.89
N HIS A 80 13.31 19.08 -13.18
CA HIS A 80 13.96 19.88 -14.22
C HIS A 80 13.12 21.14 -14.42
N PRO A 81 13.63 22.33 -14.10
CA PRO A 81 12.99 23.59 -14.46
C PRO A 81 13.27 23.89 -15.94
N PHE A 82 12.19 24.10 -16.69
CA PHE A 82 12.10 24.60 -18.08
C PHE A 82 12.78 23.78 -19.19
#